data_AF-A0A2A2WKP7-F1
#
_entry.id   AF-A0A2A2WKP7-F1
#
_cell.length_a   1.000
_cell.length_b   1.000
_cell.length_c   1.000
_cell.angle_alpha   90.00
_cell.angle_beta   90.00
_cell.angle_gamma   90.00
#
_symmetry.space_group_name_H-M   'P 1'
#
loop_
_entity.id
_entity.type
_entity.pdbx_description
1 polymer ?
#
loop_
_entity_poly.entity_id
_entity_poly.type
_entity_poly.pdbx_seq_one_letter_code
_entity_poly.pdbx_strand_id
1 'polypeptide(L)'
;MCKAEKLLGTKSSPSAQSTAQGLRPGDVVYIWKSGGARKGGGLIAKVMVTGRAIPARARAPWPNPKEYSWLIPVEIMHELERSIPDSFPGNRRGVRFLVQNTDLQKGLRELTPESAAAFEDAFY
;
A
#
# COMPACT_ATOMS: atom_id res chain seq x y z
N MET A 1 2.54 0.70 8.04
CA MET A 1 2.51 2.18 8.17
C MET A 1 2.76 2.55 9.62
N CYS A 2 3.59 3.56 9.87
CA CYS A 2 3.76 4.17 11.18
C CYS A 2 3.01 5.50 11.18
N LYS A 3 1.85 5.55 11.86
CA LYS A 3 0.99 6.74 11.86
C LYS A 3 1.65 7.93 12.57
N ALA A 4 2.26 7.68 13.73
CA ALA A 4 2.88 8.72 14.55
C ALA A 4 4.00 9.45 13.80
N GLU A 5 4.80 8.72 13.01
CA GLU A 5 5.89 9.31 12.23
C GLU A 5 5.50 9.71 10.81
N LYS A 6 4.23 9.48 10.39
CA LYS A 6 3.78 9.78 9.02
C LYS A 6 4.62 9.06 7.94
N LEU A 7 4.93 7.77 8.18
CA LEU A 7 5.80 6.97 7.30
C LEU A 7 5.15 5.66 6.83
N LEU A 8 5.32 5.36 5.54
CA LEU A 8 5.02 4.06 4.95
C LEU A 8 6.34 3.31 4.63
N GLY A 9 6.50 2.12 5.19
CA GLY A 9 7.65 1.26 4.89
C GLY A 9 7.34 0.32 3.73
N THR A 10 8.28 0.14 2.81
CA THR A 10 8.16 -0.82 1.71
C THR A 10 9.04 -2.04 1.94
N LYS A 11 8.51 -3.21 1.58
CA LYS A 11 9.23 -4.48 1.71
C LYS A 11 10.48 -4.47 0.83
N SER A 12 11.51 -5.21 1.26
CA SER A 12 12.70 -5.48 0.46
C SER A 12 12.44 -6.46 -0.68
N SER A 13 11.67 -6.02 -1.69
CA SER A 13 11.50 -6.72 -2.97
C SER A 13 11.93 -5.79 -4.13
N PRO A 14 12.53 -6.31 -5.22
CA PRO A 14 12.98 -5.46 -6.33
C PRO A 14 11.86 -4.59 -6.93
N SER A 15 10.65 -5.17 -7.07
CA SER A 15 9.49 -4.43 -7.58
C SER A 15 9.06 -3.31 -6.65
N ALA A 16 8.98 -3.55 -5.34
CA ALA A 16 8.57 -2.53 -4.39
C ALA A 16 9.61 -1.41 -4.25
N GLN A 17 10.90 -1.75 -4.36
CA GLN A 17 11.98 -0.76 -4.35
C GLN A 17 11.90 0.17 -5.56
N SER A 18 11.74 -0.39 -6.77
CA SER A 18 11.60 0.39 -8.00
C SER A 18 10.38 1.32 -7.94
N THR A 19 9.21 0.80 -7.53
CA THR A 19 8.01 1.63 -7.38
C THR A 19 8.19 2.71 -6.30
N ALA A 20 8.80 2.39 -5.16
CA ALA A 20 9.03 3.37 -4.09
C ALA A 20 9.91 4.54 -4.55
N GLN A 21 10.94 4.28 -5.34
CA GLN A 21 11.83 5.32 -5.88
C GLN A 21 11.13 6.22 -6.91
N GLY A 22 10.13 5.69 -7.61
CA GLY A 22 9.35 6.44 -8.61
C GLY A 22 8.34 7.42 -8.00
N LEU A 23 7.96 7.24 -6.73
CA LEU A 23 6.95 8.06 -6.07
C LEU A 23 7.39 9.52 -5.93
N ARG A 24 6.42 10.42 -6.10
CA ARG A 24 6.56 11.87 -6.02
C ARG A 24 5.57 12.45 -5.00
N PRO A 25 5.89 13.60 -4.39
CA PRO A 25 4.91 14.33 -3.60
C PRO A 25 3.63 14.59 -4.42
N GLY A 26 2.47 14.31 -3.82
CA GLY A 26 1.16 14.37 -4.46
C GLY A 26 0.61 13.02 -4.94
N ASP A 27 1.45 11.99 -5.07
CA ASP A 27 0.97 10.66 -5.45
C ASP A 27 0.06 10.07 -4.35
N VAL A 28 -0.97 9.33 -4.76
CA VAL A 28 -1.88 8.64 -3.84
C VAL A 28 -1.48 7.17 -3.72
N VAL A 29 -1.41 6.68 -2.49
CA VAL A 29 -1.14 5.28 -2.18
C VAL A 29 -2.30 4.71 -1.37
N TYR A 30 -2.85 3.60 -1.87
CA TYR A 30 -3.89 2.84 -1.18
C TYR A 30 -3.27 1.78 -0.27
N ILE A 31 -3.74 1.71 0.97
CA ILE A 31 -3.22 0.79 1.97
C ILE A 31 -4.11 -0.43 2.05
N TRP A 32 -3.52 -1.58 1.71
CA TRP A 32 -4.16 -2.89 1.81
C TRP A 32 -3.66 -3.64 3.05
N LYS A 33 -4.58 -4.11 3.90
CA LYS A 33 -4.29 -5.02 5.00
C LYS A 33 -4.41 -6.46 4.52
N SER A 34 -3.33 -7.22 4.61
CA SER A 34 -3.39 -8.67 4.37
C SER A 34 -4.25 -9.35 5.44
N GLY A 35 -5.16 -10.24 5.02
CA GLY A 35 -6.08 -10.95 5.92
C GLY A 35 -5.73 -12.42 6.17
N GLY A 36 -4.88 -13.03 5.34
CA GLY A 36 -4.74 -14.49 5.31
C GLY A 36 -6.12 -15.19 5.25
N ALA A 37 -6.27 -16.35 5.89
CA ALA A 37 -7.54 -17.06 6.00
C ALA A 37 -8.54 -16.45 7.01
N ARG A 38 -8.27 -15.26 7.60
CA ARG A 38 -9.13 -14.63 8.62
C ARG A 38 -9.91 -13.44 8.05
N LYS A 39 -11.10 -13.20 8.62
CA LYS A 39 -11.94 -12.02 8.35
C LYS A 39 -11.17 -10.73 8.73
N GLY A 40 -11.19 -9.72 7.86
CA GLY A 40 -10.64 -8.37 8.14
C GLY A 40 -9.43 -7.95 7.29
N GLY A 41 -9.13 -8.65 6.20
CA GLY A 41 -8.23 -8.17 5.15
C GLY A 41 -8.97 -7.35 4.09
N GLY A 42 -8.29 -6.41 3.45
CA GLY A 42 -8.89 -5.51 2.46
C GLY A 42 -8.24 -4.14 2.43
N LEU A 43 -8.84 -3.24 1.65
CA LEU A 43 -8.53 -1.82 1.64
C LEU A 43 -8.88 -1.21 3.01
N ILE A 44 -7.96 -0.41 3.59
CA ILE A 44 -8.17 0.21 4.90
C ILE A 44 -7.96 1.72 4.92
N ALA A 45 -7.22 2.29 3.97
CA ALA A 45 -6.92 3.72 3.94
C ALA A 45 -6.40 4.14 2.57
N LYS A 46 -6.43 5.45 2.31
CA LYS A 46 -5.63 6.10 1.27
C LYS A 46 -4.80 7.23 1.87
N VAL A 47 -3.57 7.32 1.41
CA VAL A 47 -2.58 8.29 1.90
C VAL A 47 -1.98 9.05 0.72
N MET A 48 -1.57 10.29 0.95
CA MET A 48 -0.86 11.10 -0.02
C MET A 48 0.63 11.07 0.30
N VAL A 49 1.47 10.90 -0.71
CA VAL A 49 2.92 11.04 -0.58
C VAL A 49 3.28 12.50 -0.39
N THR A 50 4.07 12.81 0.64
CA THR A 50 4.47 14.18 0.98
C THR A 50 5.95 14.46 0.70
N GLY A 51 6.73 13.42 0.42
CA GLY A 51 8.17 13.53 0.19
C GLY A 51 8.72 12.37 -0.63
N ARG A 52 9.97 12.50 -1.07
CA ARG A 52 10.67 11.41 -1.76
C ARG A 52 10.95 10.24 -0.81
N ALA A 53 11.07 9.04 -1.38
CA ALA A 53 11.46 7.86 -0.62
C ALA A 53 12.86 8.00 0.00
N ILE A 54 12.98 7.57 1.25
CA ILE A 54 14.20 7.65 2.07
C ILE A 54 14.68 6.21 2.33
N PRO A 55 15.99 5.91 2.20
CA PRO A 55 16.49 4.57 2.53
C PRO A 55 16.19 4.17 3.98
N ALA A 56 15.60 3.00 4.20
CA ALA A 56 15.13 2.57 5.53
C ALA A 56 16.25 2.40 6.57
N ARG A 57 17.48 2.09 6.12
CA ARG A 57 18.68 2.03 6.95
C ARG A 57 18.99 3.32 7.72
N ALA A 58 18.41 4.46 7.29
CA ALA A 58 18.64 5.74 7.95
C ALA A 58 17.81 5.91 9.23
N ARG A 59 16.55 5.43 9.26
CA ARG A 59 15.60 5.70 10.35
C ARG A 59 14.29 4.91 10.22
N ALA A 60 14.28 3.59 10.38
CA ALA A 60 13.01 2.86 10.38
C ALA A 60 12.41 2.79 11.80
N PRO A 61 11.15 3.20 12.01
CA PRO A 61 10.51 3.18 13.34
C PRO A 61 10.02 1.78 13.78
N TRP A 62 10.26 0.75 12.97
CA TRP A 62 9.81 -0.63 13.25
C TRP A 62 10.93 -1.49 13.86
N PRO A 63 10.58 -2.48 14.70
CA PRO A 63 11.55 -3.32 15.39
C PRO A 63 12.47 -4.12 14.44
N ASN A 64 12.02 -4.41 13.22
CA ASN A 64 12.80 -5.11 12.19
C ASN A 64 13.12 -4.18 11.00
N PRO A 65 14.04 -3.21 11.14
CA PRO A 65 14.34 -2.23 10.09
C PRO A 65 14.85 -2.89 8.79
N LYS A 66 15.50 -4.05 8.90
CA LYS A 66 16.07 -4.81 7.76
C LYS A 66 15.00 -5.38 6.81
N GLU A 67 13.76 -5.51 7.26
CA GLU A 67 12.65 -5.99 6.41
C GLU A 67 12.19 -4.92 5.42
N TYR A 68 12.55 -3.66 5.68
CA TYR A 68 12.17 -2.51 4.88
C TYR A 68 13.36 -1.98 4.09
N SER A 69 13.12 -1.59 2.83
CA SER A 69 14.16 -0.96 2.01
C SER A 69 14.00 0.55 1.92
N TRP A 70 12.76 1.03 1.85
CA TRP A 70 12.45 2.44 1.71
C TRP A 70 11.36 2.85 2.70
N LEU A 71 11.42 4.12 3.09
CA LEU A 71 10.45 4.84 3.90
C LEU A 71 9.89 5.94 3.04
N ILE A 72 8.58 6.01 2.93
CA ILE A 72 7.88 7.00 2.14
C ILE A 72 7.16 7.94 3.13
N PRO A 73 7.50 9.23 3.15
CA PRO A 73 6.74 10.25 3.88
C PRO A 73 5.32 10.34 3.30
N VAL A 74 4.31 10.18 4.15
CA VAL A 74 2.91 10.16 3.74
C VAL A 74 2.01 10.88 4.74
N GLU A 75 0.89 11.40 4.25
CA GLU A 75 -0.20 11.91 5.08
C GLU A 75 -1.46 11.09 4.85
N ILE A 76 -2.16 10.73 5.93
CA ILE A 76 -3.43 10.01 5.81
C ILE A 76 -4.48 10.99 5.28
N MET A 77 -5.05 10.67 4.11
CA MET A 77 -6.18 11.42 3.57
C MET A 77 -7.49 10.86 4.09
N HIS A 78 -7.62 9.53 4.12
CA HIS A 78 -8.81 8.85 4.62
C HIS A 78 -8.45 7.49 5.23
N GLU A 79 -9.08 7.17 6.35
CA GLU A 79 -8.99 5.86 6.99
C GLU A 79 -10.40 5.30 7.17
N LEU A 80 -10.58 4.05 6.76
CA LEU A 80 -11.87 3.37 6.84
C LEU A 80 -12.05 2.74 8.23
N GLU A 81 -13.23 2.91 8.83
CA GLU A 81 -13.57 2.24 10.10
C GLU A 81 -13.54 0.71 9.99
N ARG A 82 -13.88 0.18 8.80
CA ARG A 82 -13.87 -1.25 8.49
C ARG A 82 -13.17 -1.48 7.16
N SER A 83 -12.35 -2.52 7.11
CA SER A 83 -11.67 -2.91 5.87
C SER A 83 -12.69 -3.32 4.80
N ILE A 84 -12.48 -2.86 3.55
CA ILE A 84 -13.28 -3.27 2.41
C ILE A 84 -12.57 -4.46 1.73
N PRO A 85 -13.09 -5.69 1.83
CA PRO A 85 -12.46 -6.87 1.22
C PRO A 85 -12.67 -6.90 -0.30
N ASP A 86 -11.97 -7.83 -0.95
CA ASP A 86 -12.21 -8.21 -2.35
C ASP A 86 -12.23 -9.74 -2.48
N SER A 87 -12.91 -10.21 -3.52
CA SER A 87 -13.00 -11.61 -3.90
C SER A 87 -12.07 -11.89 -5.07
N PHE A 88 -11.27 -12.95 -4.96
CA PHE A 88 -10.30 -13.38 -5.98
C PHE A 88 -10.66 -14.78 -6.50
N PRO A 89 -11.73 -14.93 -7.31
CA PRO A 89 -12.15 -16.23 -7.82
C PRO A 89 -11.03 -16.87 -8.64
N GLY A 90 -10.75 -18.15 -8.36
CA GLY A 90 -9.65 -18.88 -9.00
C GLY A 90 -8.25 -18.34 -8.68
N ASN A 91 -8.10 -17.53 -7.63
CA ASN A 91 -6.82 -16.91 -7.22
C ASN A 91 -6.24 -15.94 -8.26
N ARG A 92 -7.10 -15.27 -9.05
CA ARG A 92 -6.72 -14.40 -10.17
C ARG A 92 -6.92 -12.91 -9.85
N ARG A 93 -7.60 -12.18 -10.75
CA ARG A 93 -7.97 -10.76 -10.62
C ARG A 93 -9.12 -10.61 -9.62
N GLY A 94 -9.02 -9.60 -8.76
CA GLY A 94 -10.08 -9.20 -7.84
C GLY A 94 -11.30 -8.69 -8.59
N VAL A 95 -12.48 -8.92 -8.03
CA VAL A 95 -13.76 -8.51 -8.64
C VAL A 95 -14.02 -7.03 -8.40
N ARG A 96 -13.68 -6.51 -7.22
CA ARG A 96 -13.97 -5.12 -6.82
C ARG A 96 -12.87 -4.17 -7.24
N PHE A 97 -11.61 -4.46 -6.90
CA PHE A 97 -10.50 -3.52 -7.10
C PHE A 97 -9.63 -3.86 -8.30
N LEU A 98 -9.97 -4.92 -9.03
CA LEU A 98 -9.38 -5.24 -10.33
C LEU A 98 -7.87 -5.49 -10.32
N VAL A 99 -7.27 -5.73 -9.15
CA VAL A 99 -5.84 -6.09 -8.97
C VAL A 99 -5.63 -7.59 -9.01
N GLN A 100 -4.45 -8.07 -9.39
CA GLN A 100 -4.14 -9.50 -9.27
C GLN A 100 -3.86 -9.85 -7.81
N ASN A 101 -4.28 -11.04 -7.36
CA ASN A 101 -3.96 -11.48 -5.99
C ASN A 101 -2.44 -11.52 -5.73
N THR A 102 -1.65 -11.83 -6.77
CA THR A 102 -0.19 -11.83 -6.69
C THR A 102 0.41 -10.43 -6.52
N ASP A 103 -0.28 -9.37 -6.93
CA ASP A 103 0.20 -7.99 -6.74
C ASP A 103 0.19 -7.60 -5.25
N LEU A 104 -0.78 -8.11 -4.48
CA LEU A 104 -0.87 -7.88 -3.03
C LEU A 104 0.32 -8.44 -2.26
N GLN A 105 1.06 -9.38 -2.84
CA GLN A 105 2.26 -9.98 -2.24
C GLN A 105 3.55 -9.19 -2.53
N LYS A 106 3.52 -8.27 -3.51
CA LYS A 106 4.71 -7.54 -3.97
C LYS A 106 5.14 -6.43 -3.02
N GLY A 107 4.24 -5.98 -2.14
CA GLY A 107 4.50 -4.99 -1.08
C GLY A 107 4.25 -3.54 -1.49
N LEU A 108 4.53 -3.17 -2.74
CA LEU A 108 4.13 -1.89 -3.34
C LEU A 108 4.09 -2.06 -4.86
N ARG A 109 3.03 -1.55 -5.50
CA ARG A 109 2.84 -1.66 -6.94
C ARG A 109 2.03 -0.48 -7.46
N GLU A 110 2.39 0.00 -8.64
CA GLU A 110 1.59 0.96 -9.40
C GLU A 110 0.31 0.31 -9.93
N LEU A 111 -0.81 1.00 -9.77
CA LEU A 111 -2.11 0.54 -10.22
C LEU A 111 -2.33 0.89 -11.70
N THR A 112 -3.11 0.06 -12.39
CA THR A 112 -3.67 0.47 -13.69
C THR A 112 -4.71 1.57 -13.48
N PRO A 113 -5.01 2.41 -14.49
CA PRO A 113 -6.04 3.44 -14.37
C PRO A 113 -7.40 2.90 -13.92
N GLU A 114 -7.81 1.75 -14.44
CA GLU A 114 -9.05 1.05 -14.06
C GLU A 114 -9.06 0.68 -12.56
N SER A 115 -7.96 0.11 -12.08
CA SER A 115 -7.86 -0.28 -10.67
C SER A 115 -7.85 0.96 -9.79
N ALA A 116 -7.09 2.00 -10.17
CA ALA A 116 -7.01 3.25 -9.43
C ALA A 116 -8.39 3.92 -9.27
N ALA A 117 -9.21 3.94 -10.33
CA ALA A 117 -10.59 4.41 -10.26
C ALA A 117 -11.43 3.58 -9.29
N ALA A 118 -11.37 2.24 -9.37
CA ALA A 118 -12.11 1.36 -8.46
C ALA A 118 -11.70 1.51 -6.98
N PHE A 119 -10.42 1.81 -6.71
CA PHE A 119 -9.96 2.13 -5.35
C PHE A 119 -10.47 3.49 -4.88
N GLU A 120 -10.48 4.50 -5.76
CA GLU A 120 -10.94 5.85 -5.42
C GLU A 120 -12.45 5.87 -5.12
N ASP A 121 -13.26 5.17 -5.92
CA ASP A 121 -14.71 5.04 -5.74
C ASP A 121 -15.09 4.42 -4.39
N ALA A 122 -14.22 3.63 -3.77
CA ALA A 122 -14.49 3.02 -2.47
C ALA A 122 -14.44 4.02 -1.28
N PHE A 123 -14.09 5.28 -1.53
CA PHE A 123 -14.03 6.36 -0.54
C PHE A 123 -15.11 7.43 -0.74
N TYR A 124 -16.01 7.26 -1.72
CA TYR A 124 -17.20 8.09 -1.94
C TYR A 124 -18.47 7.33 -1.52
#